data_AF-A0A5K1JKD1-F1
#
_entry.id   AF-A0A5K1JKD1-F1
#
_cell.length_a   1.000
_cell.length_b   1.000
_cell.length_c   1.000
_cell.angle_alpha   90.00
_cell.angle_beta   90.00
_cell.angle_gamma   90.00
#
_symmetry.space_group_name_H-M   'P 1'
#
loop_
_entity.id
_entity.type
_entity.pdbx_description
1 polymer ?
#
loop_
_entity_poly.entity_id
_entity_poly.type
_entity_poly.pdbx_seq_one_letter_code
_entity_poly.pdbx_strand_id
1 'polypeptide(L)'
;MRGDTKGRLLLATLLACAVALLCACSSSTGSDPQDSAVSEQEEMTVRITSSEDDVAWGCTLSAVVTGEPEGAKLAYDWQMLSASGDKWLSFGESHEEGRQRSLTTEREWTGLYWRYVVTATVDGEEAAAAASRTVGPIASQHAKFKDTVHHPEPMRVGKTVSVELELPEGTEALVRWMRAPSWDGEYEYIDGATGTEYTLTDADLGCYIACRVDPVGAGYIFDGDTEKVLMPVLAASGGSGSGSASVVYVCDGAGESWYHTYDCDELSRLRQLGYSTREVSLAEAKAYCTPCPYCMQ
;
A
#
# COMPACT_ATOMS: atom_id res chain seq x y z
N MET A 1 46.91 44.75 -26.08
CA MET A 1 47.44 43.62 -26.89
C MET A 1 46.27 42.67 -27.07
N ARG A 2 45.54 42.72 -28.20
CA ARG A 2 45.75 41.92 -29.45
C ARG A 2 45.73 40.41 -29.15
N GLY A 3 44.94 39.54 -29.80
CA GLY A 3 43.93 39.58 -30.89
C GLY A 3 43.03 38.33 -30.72
N ASP A 4 41.84 38.15 -31.28
CA ASP A 4 41.24 38.38 -32.59
C ASP A 4 41.75 37.45 -33.72
N THR A 5 40.98 36.38 -34.01
CA THR A 5 40.70 35.71 -35.31
C THR A 5 39.71 34.56 -35.06
N LYS A 6 38.41 34.68 -35.36
CA LYS A 6 37.69 34.50 -36.65
C LYS A 6 37.56 33.06 -37.16
N GLY A 7 36.31 32.60 -37.21
CA GLY A 7 35.80 31.48 -38.02
C GLY A 7 34.26 31.47 -38.07
N ARG A 8 33.69 32.20 -39.05
CA ARG A 8 32.29 32.09 -39.57
C ARG A 8 32.11 30.70 -40.24
N LEU A 9 30.96 30.10 -40.55
CA LEU A 9 29.55 30.46 -40.77
C LEU A 9 28.80 29.10 -40.89
N LEU A 10 27.58 28.96 -40.36
CA LEU A 10 26.42 28.44 -41.13
C LEU A 10 25.14 28.53 -40.29
N LEU A 11 24.18 29.26 -40.86
CA LEU A 11 22.81 29.45 -40.44
C LEU A 11 22.04 28.12 -40.51
N ALA A 12 21.20 27.86 -39.50
CA ALA A 12 19.90 27.24 -39.70
C ALA A 12 18.91 27.82 -38.68
N THR A 13 18.08 28.71 -39.20
CA THR A 13 16.93 29.33 -38.58
C THR A 13 15.87 28.27 -38.26
N LEU A 14 15.32 28.24 -37.04
CA LEU A 14 14.00 27.66 -36.81
C LEU A 14 13.12 28.73 -36.17
N LEU A 15 12.15 29.12 -37.00
CA LEU A 15 11.14 30.13 -36.78
C LEU A 15 10.08 29.59 -35.81
N ALA A 16 9.54 30.50 -35.01
CA ALA A 16 8.47 30.31 -34.04
C ALA A 16 7.09 30.06 -34.68
N CYS A 17 6.17 29.49 -33.91
CA CYS A 17 4.73 29.77 -34.04
C CYS A 17 4.11 29.92 -32.65
N ALA A 18 4.13 31.16 -32.16
CA ALA A 18 3.07 31.67 -31.30
C ALA A 18 2.29 32.64 -32.18
N VAL A 19 0.99 32.42 -32.38
CA VAL A 19 0.13 33.39 -33.06
C VAL A 19 -1.06 33.66 -32.16
N ALA A 20 -1.02 34.82 -31.53
CA ALA A 20 -2.18 35.50 -30.99
C ALA A 20 -2.92 36.18 -32.16
N LEU A 21 -4.24 35.95 -32.25
CA LEU A 21 -5.13 36.71 -33.10
C LEU A 21 -5.33 38.12 -32.53
N LEU A 22 -5.25 39.14 -33.39
CA LEU A 22 -6.13 40.31 -33.44
C LEU A 22 -5.70 41.26 -34.56
N CYS A 23 -6.55 41.49 -35.57
CA CYS A 23 -6.66 42.81 -36.21
C CYS A 23 -7.98 42.95 -36.97
N ALA A 24 -8.62 44.10 -36.80
CA ALA A 24 -9.96 44.43 -37.28
C ALA A 24 -9.96 45.44 -38.45
N CYS A 25 -11.03 45.34 -39.26
CA CYS A 25 -11.75 46.37 -40.05
C CYS A 25 -11.10 47.07 -41.27
N SER A 26 -11.72 46.94 -42.46
CA SER A 26 -12.69 47.94 -42.97
C SER A 26 -13.39 47.55 -44.30
N SER A 27 -14.63 48.02 -44.39
CA SER A 27 -15.78 47.86 -45.31
C SER A 27 -15.61 47.78 -46.85
N SER A 28 -16.47 46.95 -47.49
CA SER A 28 -17.28 47.36 -48.66
C SER A 28 -18.62 46.62 -48.72
N THR A 29 -19.60 47.26 -49.33
CA THR A 29 -21.06 47.11 -49.23
C THR A 29 -21.69 45.88 -49.92
N GLY A 30 -22.60 45.22 -49.19
CA GLY A 30 -23.96 44.87 -49.63
C GLY A 30 -24.20 43.55 -50.39
N SER A 31 -24.58 42.47 -49.67
CA SER A 31 -25.83 41.69 -49.83
C SER A 31 -25.92 40.56 -48.77
N ASP A 32 -27.02 40.51 -48.01
CA ASP A 32 -27.39 39.49 -46.99
C ASP A 32 -28.00 38.22 -47.65
N PRO A 33 -28.18 37.09 -46.95
CA PRO A 33 -27.27 36.43 -46.01
C PRO A 33 -27.13 34.94 -46.41
N GLN A 34 -25.92 34.45 -46.71
CA GLN A 34 -25.69 33.03 -46.46
C GLN A 34 -25.18 32.94 -45.04
N ASP A 35 -26.07 32.47 -44.16
CA ASP A 35 -25.77 31.83 -42.90
C ASP A 35 -24.70 30.76 -43.18
N SER A 36 -23.46 31.23 -43.20
CA SER A 36 -22.28 30.41 -43.26
C SER A 36 -22.18 29.93 -41.83
N ALA A 37 -22.85 28.81 -41.55
CA ALA A 37 -22.58 28.05 -40.36
C ALA A 37 -21.07 27.85 -40.34
N VAL A 38 -20.37 28.65 -39.54
CA VAL A 38 -18.97 28.40 -39.21
C VAL A 38 -19.08 27.06 -38.50
N SER A 39 -18.72 26.00 -39.21
CA SER A 39 -18.52 24.71 -38.59
C SER A 39 -17.45 24.95 -37.54
N GLU A 40 -17.85 25.09 -36.28
CA GLU A 40 -16.93 25.04 -35.17
C GLU A 40 -16.26 23.67 -35.29
N GLN A 41 -15.02 23.66 -35.79
CA GLN A 41 -14.20 22.46 -35.74
C GLN A 41 -14.02 22.16 -34.26
N GLU A 42 -14.64 21.07 -33.80
CA GLU A 42 -14.42 20.58 -32.44
C GLU A 42 -12.93 20.33 -32.27
N GLU A 43 -12.32 21.03 -31.32
CA GLU A 43 -10.92 20.83 -30.98
C GLU A 43 -10.71 19.37 -30.52
N MET A 44 -9.68 18.74 -31.05
CA MET A 44 -9.33 17.38 -30.65
C MET A 44 -8.91 17.39 -29.18
N THR A 45 -9.59 16.60 -28.35
CA THR A 45 -9.23 16.46 -26.94
C THR A 45 -9.03 15.01 -26.56
N VAL A 46 -8.26 14.79 -25.50
CA VAL A 46 -8.08 13.45 -24.95
C VAL A 46 -8.13 13.48 -23.43
N ARG A 47 -8.86 12.52 -22.86
CA ARG A 47 -8.95 12.28 -21.42
C ARG A 47 -8.59 10.84 -21.12
N ILE A 48 -7.97 10.61 -19.97
CA ILE A 48 -7.75 9.27 -19.44
C ILE A 48 -8.89 8.96 -18.46
N THR A 49 -9.46 7.77 -18.56
CA THR A 49 -10.31 7.15 -17.54
C THR A 49 -9.59 5.97 -16.92
N SER A 50 -9.89 5.68 -15.66
CA SER A 50 -9.41 4.51 -14.94
C SER A 50 -10.56 3.54 -14.71
N SER A 51 -10.26 2.24 -14.58
CA SER A 51 -11.22 1.23 -14.11
C SER A 51 -11.61 1.42 -12.65
N GLU A 52 -10.75 2.06 -11.88
CA GLU A 52 -10.90 2.35 -10.45
C GLU A 52 -10.85 3.86 -10.19
N ASP A 53 -11.48 4.33 -9.11
CA ASP A 53 -11.47 5.74 -8.72
C ASP A 53 -10.05 6.24 -8.39
N ASP A 54 -9.31 5.44 -7.61
CA ASP A 54 -7.92 5.68 -7.27
C ASP A 54 -7.00 4.89 -8.21
N VAL A 55 -6.10 5.60 -8.89
CA VAL A 55 -5.19 4.96 -9.84
C VAL A 55 -4.02 4.30 -9.10
N ALA A 56 -4.14 3.00 -8.84
CA ALA A 56 -3.07 2.15 -8.35
C ALA A 56 -2.48 1.28 -9.49
N TRP A 57 -1.41 0.53 -9.22
CA TRP A 57 -1.01 -0.54 -10.15
C TRP A 57 -2.12 -1.61 -10.22
N GLY A 58 -2.21 -2.34 -11.34
CA GLY A 58 -3.28 -3.30 -11.63
C GLY A 58 -4.56 -2.69 -12.21
N CYS A 59 -4.71 -1.36 -12.21
CA CYS A 59 -5.85 -0.66 -12.81
C CYS A 59 -5.69 -0.53 -14.33
N THR A 60 -6.80 -0.46 -15.06
CA THR A 60 -6.76 -0.21 -16.51
C THR A 60 -6.98 1.27 -16.79
N LEU A 61 -6.00 1.91 -17.42
CA LEU A 61 -6.16 3.25 -17.99
C LEU A 61 -6.67 3.14 -19.42
N SER A 62 -7.65 3.96 -19.78
CA SER A 62 -8.23 4.04 -21.12
C SER A 62 -8.30 5.48 -21.58
N ALA A 63 -7.80 5.74 -22.79
CA ALA A 63 -7.87 7.05 -23.42
C ALA A 63 -9.18 7.19 -24.22
N VAL A 64 -9.90 8.26 -23.93
CA VAL A 64 -11.08 8.67 -24.68
C VAL A 64 -10.71 9.91 -25.48
N VAL A 65 -10.81 9.80 -26.80
CA VAL A 65 -10.49 10.86 -27.77
C VAL A 65 -11.81 11.40 -28.34
N THR A 66 -11.92 12.72 -28.46
CA THR A 66 -13.07 13.41 -29.08
C THR A 66 -12.57 14.51 -30.02
N GLY A 67 -13.44 15.02 -30.90
CA GLY A 67 -13.03 16.03 -31.89
C GLY A 67 -12.02 15.51 -32.91
N GLU A 68 -12.09 14.21 -33.25
CA GLU A 68 -11.19 13.61 -34.23
C GLU A 68 -11.46 14.21 -35.62
N PRO A 69 -10.45 14.75 -36.34
CA PRO A 69 -10.66 15.28 -37.68
C PRO A 69 -11.18 14.20 -38.63
N GLU A 70 -12.10 14.55 -39.54
CA GLU A 70 -12.68 13.60 -40.48
C GLU A 70 -11.60 12.97 -41.37
N GLY A 71 -11.62 11.64 -41.48
CA GLY A 71 -10.63 10.89 -42.26
C GLY A 71 -9.23 10.80 -41.62
N ALA A 72 -9.05 11.29 -40.39
CA ALA A 72 -7.76 11.22 -39.72
C ALA A 72 -7.34 9.78 -39.38
N LYS A 73 -6.06 9.50 -39.58
CA LYS A 73 -5.37 8.37 -38.97
C LYS A 73 -4.76 8.81 -37.65
N LEU A 74 -5.00 8.06 -36.59
CA LEU A 74 -4.49 8.37 -35.25
C LEU A 74 -3.24 7.56 -34.91
N ALA A 75 -2.26 8.24 -34.34
CA ALA A 75 -1.10 7.67 -33.67
C ALA A 75 -1.21 7.96 -32.17
N TYR A 76 -0.83 6.96 -31.37
CA TYR A 76 -1.02 6.94 -29.92
C TYR A 76 0.32 6.79 -29.22
N ASP A 77 0.50 7.55 -28.14
CA ASP A 77 1.71 7.50 -27.33
C ASP A 77 1.40 7.69 -25.85
N TRP A 78 1.44 6.60 -25.09
CA TRP A 78 1.54 6.68 -23.63
C TRP A 78 2.93 7.20 -23.25
N GLN A 79 2.98 8.19 -22.36
CA GLN A 79 4.22 8.80 -21.91
C GLN A 79 4.32 8.79 -20.40
N MET A 80 5.51 8.47 -19.90
CA MET A 80 5.85 8.52 -18.47
C MET A 80 6.73 9.73 -18.17
N LEU A 81 6.50 10.37 -17.03
CA LEU A 81 7.39 11.41 -16.54
C LEU A 81 8.69 10.75 -16.08
N SER A 82 9.82 11.24 -16.60
CA SER A 82 11.17 10.82 -16.21
C SER A 82 11.36 10.93 -14.69
N ALA A 83 12.27 10.11 -14.14
CA ALA A 83 12.59 10.13 -12.71
C ALA A 83 13.07 11.50 -12.18
N SER A 84 13.66 12.32 -13.04
CA SER A 84 14.06 13.71 -12.73
C SER A 84 12.90 14.71 -12.74
N GLY A 85 11.74 14.33 -13.27
CA GLY A 85 10.55 15.17 -13.35
C GLY A 85 10.57 16.23 -14.45
N ASP A 86 11.58 16.25 -15.31
CA ASP A 86 11.82 17.32 -16.29
C ASP A 86 11.37 16.97 -17.71
N LYS A 87 11.17 15.68 -18.01
CA LYS A 87 10.84 15.19 -19.36
C LYS A 87 9.77 14.12 -19.35
N TRP A 88 9.02 14.07 -20.45
CA TRP A 88 8.11 12.97 -20.79
C TRP A 88 8.81 12.01 -21.76
N LEU A 89 8.78 10.71 -21.46
CA LEU A 89 9.40 9.66 -22.25
C LEU A 89 8.32 8.79 -22.88
N SER A 90 8.43 8.52 -24.19
CA SER A 90 7.51 7.65 -24.91
C SER A 90 7.67 6.20 -24.42
N PHE A 91 6.56 5.62 -23.99
CA PHE A 91 6.47 4.19 -23.70
C PHE A 91 6.27 3.38 -24.99
N GLY A 92 5.53 3.94 -25.95
CA GLY A 92 5.20 3.31 -27.24
C GLY A 92 6.38 3.06 -28.18
N GLU A 93 7.54 3.68 -27.94
CA GLU A 93 8.76 3.41 -28.72
C GLU A 93 9.33 2.02 -28.44
N SER A 94 9.27 1.58 -27.18
CA SER A 94 9.85 0.30 -26.74
C SER A 94 8.80 -0.78 -26.51
N HIS A 95 7.52 -0.43 -26.38
CA HIS A 95 6.42 -1.35 -26.08
C HIS A 95 5.22 -1.15 -27.00
N GLU A 96 4.65 -2.24 -27.53
CA GLU A 96 3.46 -2.18 -28.39
C GLU A 96 2.22 -1.66 -27.63
N GLU A 97 2.11 -1.96 -26.33
CA GLU A 97 1.02 -1.45 -25.48
C GLU A 97 1.00 0.07 -25.39
N GLY A 98 2.16 0.73 -25.50
CA GLY A 98 2.25 2.18 -25.51
C GLY A 98 1.60 2.85 -26.72
N ARG A 99 1.20 2.07 -27.74
CA ARG A 99 0.46 2.52 -28.92
C ARG A 99 -1.02 2.12 -28.90
N GLN A 100 -1.50 1.56 -27.79
CA GLN A 100 -2.89 1.17 -27.62
C GLN A 100 -3.68 2.27 -26.89
N ARG A 101 -5.00 2.29 -27.09
CA ARG A 101 -5.89 3.21 -26.35
C ARG A 101 -6.06 2.85 -24.87
N SER A 102 -5.62 1.67 -24.45
CA SER A 102 -5.70 1.24 -23.07
C SER A 102 -4.45 0.47 -22.67
N LEU A 103 -4.08 0.58 -21.39
CA LEU A 103 -3.05 -0.24 -20.77
C LEU A 103 -3.44 -0.58 -19.33
N THR A 104 -2.88 -1.66 -18.80
CA THR A 104 -2.98 -2.00 -17.37
C THR A 104 -1.71 -1.53 -16.67
N THR A 105 -1.86 -0.82 -15.56
CA THR A 105 -0.73 -0.26 -14.82
C THR A 105 0.07 -1.38 -14.15
N GLU A 106 1.38 -1.34 -14.28
CA GLU A 106 2.27 -2.35 -13.68
C GLU A 106 2.80 -1.90 -12.33
N ARG A 107 3.21 -2.88 -11.52
CA ARG A 107 3.76 -2.67 -10.17
C ARG A 107 4.99 -1.76 -10.19
N GLU A 108 5.83 -1.93 -11.19
CA GLU A 108 7.07 -1.19 -11.40
C GLU A 108 6.80 0.29 -11.70
N TRP A 109 5.56 0.64 -12.05
CA TRP A 109 5.17 2.00 -12.37
C TRP A 109 4.64 2.77 -11.16
N THR A 110 4.58 2.16 -9.98
CA THR A 110 4.24 2.83 -8.73
C THR A 110 5.13 4.07 -8.53
N GLY A 111 4.51 5.20 -8.18
CA GLY A 111 5.18 6.48 -8.04
C GLY A 111 5.38 7.26 -9.35
N LEU A 112 5.17 6.64 -10.51
CA LEU A 112 5.33 7.31 -11.81
C LEU A 112 4.08 8.09 -12.20
N TYR A 113 4.28 9.15 -12.99
CA TYR A 113 3.23 9.96 -13.58
C TYR A 113 3.11 9.65 -15.06
N TRP A 114 1.87 9.58 -15.54
CA TRP A 114 1.55 9.18 -16.91
C TRP A 114 0.71 10.25 -17.61
N ARG A 115 0.86 10.34 -18.92
CA ARG A 115 -0.08 11.05 -19.79
C ARG A 115 -0.23 10.29 -21.09
N TYR A 116 -1.22 10.67 -21.88
CA TYR A 116 -1.45 10.11 -23.18
C TYR A 116 -1.46 11.21 -24.24
N VAL A 117 -0.72 11.00 -25.32
CA VAL A 117 -0.62 11.90 -26.45
C VAL A 117 -1.19 11.21 -27.68
N VAL A 118 -2.03 11.93 -28.42
CA VAL A 118 -2.58 11.47 -29.69
C VAL A 118 -2.24 12.47 -30.78
N THR A 119 -1.75 11.97 -31.90
CA THR A 119 -1.51 12.75 -33.12
C THR A 119 -2.45 12.27 -34.21
N ALA A 120 -3.15 13.19 -34.85
CA ALA A 120 -4.06 12.94 -35.97
C ALA A 120 -3.39 13.39 -37.27
N THR A 121 -3.39 12.51 -38.27
CA THR A 121 -2.81 12.76 -39.59
C THR A 121 -3.87 12.64 -40.67
N VAL A 122 -3.98 13.64 -41.54
CA VAL A 122 -4.85 13.63 -42.73
C VAL A 122 -3.95 13.79 -43.94
N ASP A 123 -4.07 12.89 -44.93
CA ASP A 123 -3.26 12.89 -46.15
C ASP A 123 -1.73 12.92 -45.94
N GLY A 124 -1.25 12.42 -44.79
CA GLY A 124 0.17 12.36 -44.46
C GLY A 124 0.71 13.58 -43.72
N GLU A 125 -0.12 14.60 -43.46
CA GLU A 125 0.23 15.77 -42.66
C GLU A 125 -0.49 15.78 -41.30
N GLU A 126 0.19 16.30 -40.27
CA GLU A 126 -0.39 16.44 -38.95
C GLU A 126 -1.54 17.47 -38.99
N ALA A 127 -2.76 17.00 -38.71
CA ALA A 127 -3.95 17.83 -38.70
C ALA A 127 -4.28 18.35 -37.29
N ALA A 128 -3.99 17.54 -36.26
CA ALA A 128 -4.20 17.90 -34.86
C ALA A 128 -3.34 17.04 -33.94
N ALA A 129 -3.06 17.54 -32.74
CA ALA A 129 -2.46 16.78 -31.66
C ALA A 129 -3.08 17.18 -30.32
N ALA A 130 -3.28 16.21 -29.43
CA ALA A 130 -3.84 16.42 -28.11
C ALA A 130 -3.06 15.64 -27.06
N ALA A 131 -2.90 16.23 -25.88
CA ALA A 131 -2.32 15.58 -24.71
C ALA A 131 -3.32 15.57 -23.55
N SER A 132 -3.39 14.44 -22.85
CA SER A 132 -4.26 14.32 -21.68
C SER A 132 -3.71 15.14 -20.52
N ARG A 133 -4.55 15.34 -19.51
CA ARG A 133 -4.04 15.69 -18.18
C ARG A 133 -3.16 14.55 -17.66
N THR A 134 -2.23 14.91 -16.78
CA THR A 134 -1.40 13.94 -16.07
C THR A 134 -2.25 13.09 -15.14
N VAL A 135 -1.97 11.79 -15.13
CA VAL A 135 -2.47 10.81 -14.17
C VAL A 135 -1.31 10.37 -13.29
N GLY A 136 -1.59 10.12 -12.02
CA GLY A 136 -0.61 9.64 -11.06
C GLY A 136 -0.23 10.67 -9.98
N PRO A 137 0.68 10.30 -9.07
CA PRO A 137 1.55 9.13 -9.16
C PRO A 137 0.73 7.83 -9.06
N ILE A 138 1.09 6.78 -9.82
CA ILE A 138 0.43 5.48 -9.68
C ILE A 138 0.61 5.01 -8.24
N ALA A 139 -0.50 4.81 -7.53
CA ALA A 139 -0.49 4.47 -6.12
C ALA A 139 0.01 3.03 -5.88
N SER A 140 0.50 2.81 -4.67
CA SER A 140 0.70 1.46 -4.16
C SER A 140 -0.66 0.82 -3.88
N GLN A 141 -0.77 -0.49 -4.06
CA GLN A 141 -1.90 -1.24 -3.52
C GLN A 141 -1.71 -1.49 -2.02
N HIS A 142 -2.81 -1.85 -1.36
CA HIS A 142 -2.83 -2.07 0.08
C HIS A 142 -2.92 -3.56 0.38
N ALA A 143 -2.14 -4.01 1.36
CA ALA A 143 -2.20 -5.32 1.98
C ALA A 143 -2.59 -5.16 3.44
N LYS A 144 -3.20 -6.17 4.06
CA LYS A 144 -3.58 -6.12 5.47
C LYS A 144 -3.72 -7.52 6.05
N PHE A 145 -3.87 -7.59 7.37
CA PHE A 145 -4.40 -8.79 8.00
C PHE A 145 -5.87 -8.95 7.60
N LYS A 146 -6.26 -10.17 7.25
CA LYS A 146 -7.66 -10.50 6.94
C LYS A 146 -8.51 -10.56 8.20
N ASP A 147 -7.91 -11.02 9.29
CA ASP A 147 -8.44 -11.05 10.66
C ASP A 147 -7.26 -10.97 11.64
N THR A 148 -7.56 -10.87 12.93
CA THR A 148 -6.62 -11.02 14.03
C THR A 148 -5.88 -12.36 13.99
N VAL A 149 -4.79 -12.48 14.75
CA VAL A 149 -4.02 -13.73 14.86
C VAL A 149 -4.93 -14.88 15.30
N HIS A 150 -5.00 -15.93 14.49
CA HIS A 150 -5.66 -17.17 14.86
C HIS A 150 -4.79 -17.92 15.87
N HIS A 151 -5.37 -18.26 17.01
CA HIS A 151 -4.65 -18.96 18.07
C HIS A 151 -5.53 -20.02 18.75
N PRO A 152 -4.92 -21.08 19.32
CA PRO A 152 -5.62 -22.04 20.15
C PRO A 152 -6.04 -21.41 21.48
N GLU A 153 -7.12 -21.93 22.06
CA GLU A 153 -7.50 -21.64 23.43
C GLU A 153 -7.52 -22.93 24.26
N PRO A 154 -6.67 -23.06 25.30
CA PRO A 154 -5.61 -22.11 25.68
C PRO A 154 -4.36 -22.22 24.78
N MET A 155 -3.56 -21.15 24.75
CA MET A 155 -2.20 -21.14 24.17
C MET A 155 -1.31 -22.16 24.87
N ARG A 156 -0.81 -23.17 24.15
CA ARG A 156 0.04 -24.24 24.70
C ARG A 156 1.21 -24.54 23.79
N VAL A 157 2.36 -24.89 24.38
CA VAL A 157 3.50 -25.47 23.66
C VAL A 157 3.02 -26.64 22.78
N GLY A 158 3.53 -26.69 21.55
CA GLY A 158 3.19 -27.65 20.52
C GLY A 158 1.91 -27.33 19.73
N LYS A 159 1.23 -26.23 20.04
CA LYS A 159 0.12 -25.71 19.22
C LYS A 159 0.62 -24.65 18.24
N THR A 160 -0.19 -24.40 17.21
CA THR A 160 0.14 -23.46 16.14
C THR A 160 -0.72 -22.22 16.24
N VAL A 161 -0.09 -21.06 16.12
CA VAL A 161 -0.73 -19.77 15.81
C VAL A 161 -0.57 -19.48 14.33
N SER A 162 -1.52 -18.77 13.74
CA SER A 162 -1.47 -18.44 12.32
C SER A 162 -2.09 -17.08 12.01
N VAL A 163 -1.76 -16.55 10.85
CA VAL A 163 -2.36 -15.33 10.29
C VAL A 163 -2.80 -15.57 8.86
N GLU A 164 -3.89 -14.93 8.47
CA GLU A 164 -4.32 -14.81 7.09
C GLU A 164 -4.08 -13.38 6.62
N LEU A 165 -3.45 -13.25 5.45
CA LEU A 165 -3.16 -11.95 4.84
C LEU A 165 -4.04 -11.74 3.61
N GLU A 166 -4.51 -10.52 3.42
CA GLU A 166 -5.09 -10.05 2.17
C GLU A 166 -3.99 -9.30 1.40
N LEU A 167 -3.45 -9.92 0.36
CA LEU A 167 -2.35 -9.40 -0.44
C LEU A 167 -2.81 -9.09 -1.87
N PRO A 168 -2.31 -8.01 -2.48
CA PRO A 168 -2.43 -7.78 -3.92
C PRO A 168 -1.90 -8.96 -4.76
N GLU A 169 -2.48 -9.18 -5.94
CA GLU A 169 -2.11 -10.32 -6.79
C GLU A 169 -0.62 -10.32 -7.17
N GLY A 170 0.01 -11.50 -7.06
CA GLY A 170 1.44 -11.68 -7.35
C GLY A 170 2.39 -10.98 -6.38
N THR A 171 1.92 -10.45 -5.25
CA THR A 171 2.78 -9.95 -4.16
C THR A 171 3.04 -11.03 -3.12
N GLU A 172 4.12 -10.88 -2.36
CA GLU A 172 4.50 -11.79 -1.28
C GLU A 172 4.83 -10.96 -0.05
N ALA A 173 4.52 -11.46 1.15
CA ALA A 173 4.87 -10.79 2.39
C ALA A 173 5.58 -11.76 3.35
N LEU A 174 6.46 -11.21 4.19
CA LEU A 174 7.15 -11.97 5.22
C LEU A 174 6.50 -11.69 6.57
N VAL A 175 5.86 -12.72 7.16
CA VAL A 175 5.42 -12.66 8.55
C VAL A 175 6.61 -12.96 9.46
N ARG A 176 6.86 -12.13 10.47
CA ARG A 176 7.84 -12.40 11.53
C ARG A 176 7.13 -12.56 12.86
N TRP A 177 7.29 -13.73 13.46
CA TRP A 177 6.81 -13.98 14.81
C TRP A 177 7.77 -13.41 15.84
N MET A 178 7.20 -12.91 16.93
CA MET A 178 7.90 -12.24 18.00
C MET A 178 7.38 -12.72 19.35
N ARG A 179 8.21 -12.60 20.38
CA ARG A 179 7.82 -12.90 21.75
C ARG A 179 8.29 -11.86 22.74
N ALA A 180 7.55 -11.73 23.84
CA ALA A 180 7.88 -10.85 24.97
C ALA A 180 7.58 -11.55 26.30
N PRO A 181 8.32 -11.23 27.38
CA PRO A 181 8.04 -11.77 28.72
C PRO A 181 6.79 -11.16 29.37
N SER A 182 6.27 -10.03 28.86
CA SER A 182 4.99 -9.41 29.25
C SER A 182 4.23 -8.94 28.01
N TRP A 183 2.91 -8.75 28.13
CA TRP A 183 2.03 -8.36 27.02
C TRP A 183 2.29 -6.95 26.47
N ASP A 184 2.79 -6.06 27.33
CA ASP A 184 3.15 -4.66 27.04
C ASP A 184 4.66 -4.45 26.88
N GLY A 185 5.44 -5.52 27.01
CA GLY A 185 6.89 -5.48 26.95
C GLY A 185 7.44 -5.27 25.54
N GLU A 186 8.77 -5.20 25.44
CA GLU A 186 9.46 -5.20 24.16
C GLU A 186 9.39 -6.61 23.53
N TYR A 187 8.89 -6.66 22.31
CA TYR A 187 8.78 -7.89 21.52
C TYR A 187 10.05 -8.08 20.69
N GLU A 188 10.70 -9.22 20.89
CA GLU A 188 11.88 -9.61 20.13
C GLU A 188 11.50 -10.65 19.06
N TYR A 189 12.16 -10.57 17.90
CA TYR A 189 11.97 -11.54 16.83
C TYR A 189 12.38 -12.95 17.28
N ILE A 190 11.56 -13.94 16.92
CA ILE A 190 11.90 -15.35 17.08
C ILE A 190 12.70 -15.77 15.84
N ASP A 191 13.96 -16.16 16.04
CA ASP A 191 14.87 -16.53 14.96
C ASP A 191 14.29 -17.62 14.06
N GLY A 192 14.24 -17.34 12.75
CA GLY A 192 13.75 -18.27 11.74
C GLY A 192 12.23 -18.49 11.73
N ALA A 193 11.47 -17.85 12.62
CA ALA A 193 10.01 -17.91 12.63
C ALA A 193 9.41 -16.98 11.56
N THR A 194 9.65 -17.36 10.31
CA THR A 194 9.17 -16.66 9.12
C THR A 194 8.15 -17.51 8.39
N GLY A 195 6.89 -17.09 8.39
CA GLY A 195 5.79 -17.85 7.80
C GLY A 195 4.45 -17.46 8.40
N THR A 196 3.37 -17.75 7.68
CA THR A 196 2.00 -17.44 8.14
C THR A 196 1.55 -18.32 9.32
N GLU A 197 2.33 -19.33 9.68
CA GLU A 197 2.09 -20.22 10.82
C GLU A 197 3.35 -20.30 11.68
N TYR A 198 3.14 -20.41 13.00
CA TYR A 198 4.21 -20.67 13.96
C TYR A 198 3.75 -21.66 15.02
N THR A 199 4.51 -22.74 15.19
CA THR A 199 4.29 -23.71 16.26
C THR A 199 5.04 -23.28 17.51
N LEU A 200 4.29 -23.06 18.59
CA LEU A 200 4.78 -22.66 19.90
C LEU A 200 5.74 -23.71 20.44
N THR A 201 6.90 -23.25 20.91
CA THR A 201 7.97 -24.11 21.42
C THR A 201 8.11 -23.98 22.94
N ASP A 202 8.90 -24.86 23.56
CA ASP A 202 9.20 -24.75 25.00
C ASP A 202 9.85 -23.41 25.37
N ALA A 203 10.58 -22.78 24.45
CA ALA A 203 11.21 -21.48 24.66
C ALA A 203 10.20 -20.32 24.76
N ASP A 204 8.95 -20.56 24.36
CA ASP A 204 7.88 -19.57 24.40
C ASP A 204 7.04 -19.67 25.68
N LEU A 205 7.29 -20.68 26.53
CA LEU A 205 6.56 -20.89 27.78
C LEU A 205 6.58 -19.63 28.65
N GLY A 206 5.39 -19.16 29.05
CA GLY A 206 5.19 -17.94 29.83
C GLY A 206 5.33 -16.63 29.04
N CYS A 207 5.75 -16.70 27.77
CA CYS A 207 5.87 -15.53 26.90
C CYS A 207 4.54 -15.22 26.22
N TYR A 208 4.41 -13.97 25.77
CA TYR A 208 3.36 -13.50 24.88
C TYR A 208 3.87 -13.52 23.45
N ILE A 209 2.98 -13.83 22.50
CA ILE A 209 3.31 -13.95 21.09
C ILE A 209 2.69 -12.80 20.32
N ALA A 210 3.42 -12.29 19.34
CA ALA A 210 2.93 -11.33 18.37
C ALA A 210 3.50 -11.63 16.99
N CYS A 211 2.91 -11.03 15.97
CA CYS A 211 3.48 -11.06 14.63
C CYS A 211 3.47 -9.67 13.99
N ARG A 212 4.45 -9.45 13.13
CA ARG A 212 4.52 -8.28 12.25
C ARG A 212 4.67 -8.76 10.81
N VAL A 213 4.13 -8.00 9.88
CA VAL A 213 4.29 -8.27 8.45
C VAL A 213 5.24 -7.25 7.84
N ASP A 214 6.26 -7.75 7.16
CA ASP A 214 7.17 -6.95 6.35
C ASP A 214 6.86 -7.16 4.86
N PRO A 215 6.58 -6.09 4.09
CA PRO A 215 6.39 -6.20 2.66
C PRO A 215 7.62 -6.76 1.94
N VAL A 216 7.43 -7.63 0.93
CA VAL A 216 8.52 -8.10 0.06
C VAL A 216 8.37 -7.48 -1.32
N GLY A 217 9.35 -6.65 -1.69
CA GLY A 217 9.36 -5.95 -2.97
C GLY A 217 8.67 -4.59 -2.94
N ALA A 218 8.31 -4.09 -4.11
CA ALA A 218 7.73 -2.76 -4.30
C ALA A 218 6.24 -2.82 -4.68
N GLY A 219 5.61 -1.65 -4.71
CA GLY A 219 4.27 -1.45 -5.25
C GLY A 219 3.14 -1.68 -4.27
N TYR A 220 3.37 -2.20 -3.08
CA TYR A 220 2.30 -2.27 -2.08
C TYR A 220 2.80 -1.86 -0.71
N ILE A 221 1.84 -1.44 0.12
CA ILE A 221 2.06 -1.12 1.53
C ILE A 221 1.21 -2.06 2.38
N PHE A 222 1.70 -2.40 3.57
CA PHE A 222 0.93 -3.19 4.52
C PHE A 222 0.28 -2.28 5.54
N ASP A 223 -1.04 -2.23 5.52
CA ASP A 223 -1.89 -1.54 6.48
C ASP A 223 -2.01 -2.40 7.74
N GLY A 224 -1.08 -2.21 8.66
CA GLY A 224 -1.10 -2.93 9.92
C GLY A 224 0.22 -2.78 10.65
N ASP A 225 0.12 -2.72 11.98
CA ASP A 225 1.27 -2.74 12.84
C ASP A 225 1.55 -4.19 13.30
N THR A 226 1.84 -4.36 14.58
CA THR A 226 2.06 -5.64 15.23
C THR A 226 0.73 -6.17 15.78
N GLU A 227 0.34 -7.36 15.35
CA GLU A 227 -0.79 -8.08 15.94
C GLU A 227 -0.31 -8.93 17.11
N LYS A 228 -0.96 -8.76 18.27
CA LYS A 228 -0.56 -9.39 19.53
C LYS A 228 -1.60 -10.39 20.00
N VAL A 229 -1.14 -11.52 20.52
CA VAL A 229 -1.98 -12.47 21.28
C VAL A 229 -1.91 -12.09 22.76
N LEU A 230 -3.05 -11.76 23.36
CA LEU A 230 -3.15 -11.19 24.72
C LEU A 230 -3.11 -12.23 25.85
N MET A 231 -2.60 -13.43 25.58
CA MET A 231 -2.47 -14.50 26.57
C MET A 231 -1.11 -15.20 26.48
N PRO A 232 -0.51 -15.58 27.62
CA PRO A 232 0.79 -16.23 27.63
C PRO A 232 0.70 -17.70 27.19
N VAL A 233 1.80 -18.23 26.66
CA VAL A 233 1.91 -19.64 26.31
C VAL A 233 2.01 -20.50 27.57
N LEU A 234 1.15 -21.51 27.67
CA LEU A 234 1.17 -22.50 28.74
C LEU A 234 1.94 -23.76 28.35
N ALA A 235 2.28 -24.60 29.33
CA ALA A 235 2.89 -25.89 29.08
C ALA A 235 1.99 -26.80 28.22
N ALA A 236 2.64 -27.70 27.46
CA ALA A 236 1.96 -28.72 26.67
C ALA A 236 0.98 -29.53 27.55
N SER A 237 -0.12 -30.00 26.95
CA SER A 237 -1.09 -30.83 27.65
C SER A 237 -0.51 -32.24 27.88
N GLY A 238 0.03 -32.50 29.07
CA GLY A 238 0.45 -33.83 29.50
C GLY A 238 -0.62 -34.49 30.39
N GLY A 239 -1.05 -35.69 30.00
CA GLY A 239 -1.79 -36.59 30.89
C GLY A 239 -1.03 -36.85 32.19
N SER A 240 -1.80 -37.02 33.26
CA SER A 240 -1.37 -37.27 34.64
C SER A 240 0.00 -37.93 34.81
N GLY A 241 0.89 -37.29 35.55
CA GLY A 241 2.16 -37.89 35.98
C GLY A 241 3.05 -36.93 36.75
N SER A 242 2.83 -36.83 38.07
CA SER A 242 3.79 -36.33 39.06
C SER A 242 4.07 -34.81 39.09
N GLY A 243 3.15 -34.06 39.70
CA GLY A 243 3.54 -33.11 40.76
C GLY A 243 4.23 -31.80 40.38
N SER A 244 3.95 -31.20 39.23
CA SER A 244 4.18 -29.76 39.06
C SER A 244 2.87 -29.04 39.35
N ALA A 245 2.75 -28.53 40.57
CA ALA A 245 1.69 -27.62 40.94
C ALA A 245 1.57 -26.51 39.89
N SER A 246 0.39 -26.30 39.30
CA SER A 246 0.13 -25.09 38.51
C SER A 246 0.45 -23.90 39.39
N VAL A 247 1.52 -23.17 39.08
CA VAL A 247 1.87 -21.96 39.83
C VAL A 247 0.89 -20.87 39.40
N VAL A 248 0.23 -20.25 40.36
CA VAL A 248 -0.65 -19.09 40.14
C VAL A 248 -0.10 -17.89 40.91
N TYR A 249 -0.37 -16.70 40.41
CA TYR A 249 -0.01 -15.48 41.09
C TYR A 249 -1.11 -15.11 42.07
N VAL A 250 -0.74 -14.89 43.33
CA VAL A 250 -1.63 -14.35 44.35
C VAL A 250 -1.24 -12.92 44.63
N CYS A 251 -2.23 -12.02 44.58
CA CYS A 251 -2.10 -10.65 45.05
C CYS A 251 -3.11 -10.41 46.19
N ASP A 252 -2.66 -9.67 47.21
CA ASP A 252 -3.50 -9.25 48.32
C ASP A 252 -3.90 -7.79 48.08
N GLY A 253 -5.20 -7.53 47.85
CA GLY A 253 -5.71 -6.21 47.50
C GLY A 253 -7.04 -5.90 48.17
N ALA A 254 -7.17 -4.70 48.77
CA ALA A 254 -8.43 -4.15 49.30
C ALA A 254 -9.25 -5.08 50.24
N GLY A 255 -8.58 -5.97 50.98
CA GLY A 255 -9.23 -6.89 51.94
C GLY A 255 -9.57 -8.27 51.40
N GLU A 256 -9.24 -8.58 50.14
CA GLU A 256 -9.42 -9.90 49.52
C GLU A 256 -8.14 -10.36 48.82
N SER A 257 -7.89 -11.68 48.83
CA SER A 257 -6.78 -12.30 48.10
C SER A 257 -7.30 -12.91 46.81
N TRP A 258 -6.73 -12.50 45.68
CA TRP A 258 -7.12 -13.00 44.35
C TRP A 258 -6.02 -13.90 43.79
N TYR A 259 -6.40 -14.97 43.10
CA TYR A 259 -5.45 -15.77 42.33
C TYR A 259 -5.66 -15.62 40.82
N HIS A 260 -4.55 -15.52 40.12
CA HIS A 260 -4.47 -15.28 38.69
C HIS A 260 -3.78 -16.47 38.04
N THR A 261 -4.47 -17.11 37.09
CA THR A 261 -3.98 -18.29 36.36
C THR A 261 -3.09 -17.93 35.17
N TYR A 262 -3.03 -16.65 34.84
CA TYR A 262 -2.16 -16.02 33.86
C TYR A 262 -1.94 -14.55 34.26
N ASP A 263 -0.99 -13.85 33.64
CA ASP A 263 -0.73 -12.43 33.93
C ASP A 263 -1.74 -11.55 33.19
N CYS A 264 -2.84 -11.22 33.87
CA CYS A 264 -3.92 -10.41 33.33
C CYS A 264 -3.72 -8.91 33.64
N ASP A 265 -4.44 -8.04 32.94
CA ASP A 265 -4.38 -6.58 33.11
C ASP A 265 -4.56 -6.14 34.57
N GLU A 266 -5.41 -6.84 35.33
CA GLU A 266 -5.62 -6.54 36.75
C GLU A 266 -4.39 -6.88 37.60
N LEU A 267 -3.71 -8.00 37.33
CA LEU A 267 -2.46 -8.34 38.02
C LEU A 267 -1.35 -7.34 37.70
N SER A 268 -1.25 -6.95 36.43
CA SER A 268 -0.31 -5.94 35.95
C SER A 268 -0.55 -4.58 36.63
N ARG A 269 -1.82 -4.14 36.71
CA ARG A 269 -2.23 -2.90 37.40
C ARG A 269 -1.89 -2.93 38.89
N LEU A 270 -2.12 -4.05 39.56
CA LEU A 270 -1.81 -4.22 40.99
C LEU A 270 -0.29 -4.16 41.23
N ARG A 271 0.53 -4.76 40.37
CA ARG A 271 1.99 -4.63 40.47
C ARG A 271 2.48 -3.19 40.29
N GLN A 272 1.90 -2.44 39.35
CA GLN A 272 2.22 -1.00 39.17
C GLN A 272 1.85 -0.16 40.39
N LEU A 273 0.79 -0.54 41.11
CA LEU A 273 0.38 0.09 42.36
C LEU A 273 1.21 -0.36 43.58
N GLY A 274 2.24 -1.20 43.38
CA GLY A 274 3.18 -1.63 44.42
C GLY A 274 2.70 -2.82 45.24
N TYR A 275 1.64 -3.53 44.83
CA TYR A 275 1.19 -4.73 45.53
C TYR A 275 2.14 -5.91 45.26
N SER A 276 2.50 -6.62 46.32
CA SER A 276 3.36 -7.80 46.24
C SER A 276 2.59 -8.97 45.66
N THR A 277 3.17 -9.65 44.68
CA THR A 277 2.65 -10.93 44.19
C THR A 277 3.49 -12.09 44.74
N ARG A 278 2.84 -13.20 45.08
CA ARG A 278 3.52 -14.45 45.42
C ARG A 278 3.05 -15.57 44.51
N GLU A 279 3.98 -16.45 44.17
CA GLU A 279 3.72 -17.67 43.43
C GLU A 279 3.34 -18.80 44.39
N VAL A 280 2.19 -19.44 44.14
CA VAL A 280 1.70 -20.57 44.93
C VAL A 280 1.11 -21.64 44.03
N SER A 281 0.91 -22.85 44.56
CA SER A 281 0.16 -23.86 43.82
C SER A 281 -1.30 -23.47 43.63
N LEU A 282 -1.93 -23.88 42.52
CA LEU A 282 -3.36 -23.67 42.28
C LEU A 282 -4.22 -24.31 43.38
N ALA A 283 -3.76 -25.42 43.96
CA ALA A 283 -4.43 -26.05 45.09
C ALA A 283 -4.37 -25.18 46.36
N GLU A 284 -3.22 -24.58 46.64
CA GLU A 284 -3.05 -23.62 47.75
C GLU A 284 -3.85 -22.34 47.52
N ALA A 285 -3.80 -21.76 46.32
CA ALA A 285 -4.57 -20.58 45.98
C ALA A 285 -6.08 -20.80 46.09
N LYS A 286 -6.62 -21.91 45.57
CA LYS A 286 -8.05 -22.23 45.68
C LYS A 286 -8.53 -22.40 47.12
N ALA A 287 -7.64 -22.70 48.05
CA ALA A 287 -7.99 -22.85 49.46
C ALA A 287 -8.18 -21.50 50.19
N TYR A 288 -7.55 -20.43 49.70
CA TYR A 288 -7.47 -19.15 50.43
C TYR A 288 -7.78 -17.90 49.60
N CYS A 289 -7.93 -18.02 48.29
CA CYS A 289 -8.07 -16.89 47.37
C CYS A 289 -9.25 -17.09 46.41
N THR A 290 -9.88 -15.99 46.02
CA THR A 290 -10.94 -15.98 44.99
C THR A 290 -10.29 -15.94 43.60
N PRO A 291 -10.82 -16.64 42.58
CA PRO A 291 -10.29 -16.49 41.23
C PRO A 291 -10.50 -15.06 40.72
N CYS A 292 -9.48 -14.47 40.11
CA CYS A 292 -9.60 -13.17 39.47
C CYS A 292 -10.75 -13.19 38.44
N PRO A 293 -11.74 -12.27 38.51
CA PRO A 293 -12.93 -12.30 37.67
C PRO A 293 -12.60 -12.03 36.19
N TYR A 294 -11.46 -11.39 35.91
CA TYR A 294 -10.92 -11.21 34.56
C TYR A 294 -10.25 -12.48 34.04
N CYS A 295 -9.65 -13.30 34.92
CA CYS A 295 -9.09 -14.60 34.54
C CYS A 295 -10.15 -15.69 34.30
N MET A 296 -11.42 -15.41 34.62
CA MET A 296 -12.54 -16.36 34.57
C MET A 296 -13.53 -16.10 33.43
N GLN A 297 -13.35 -15.01 32.67
CA GLN A 297 -14.09 -14.72 31.44
C GLN A 297 -13.35 -15.32 30.25
#